data_AF-A0A1C1A1T0-F1
#
_entry.id   AF-A0A1C1A1T0-F1
#
_cell.length_a   1.000
_cell.length_b   1.000
_cell.length_c   1.000
_cell.angle_alpha   90.00
_cell.angle_beta   90.00
_cell.angle_gamma   90.00
#
_symmetry.space_group_name_H-M   'P 1'
#
loop_
_entity.id
_entity.type
_entity.pdbx_description
1 polymer ?
#
loop_
_entity_poly.entity_id
_entity_poly.type
_entity_poly.pdbx_seq_one_letter_code
_entity_poly.pdbx_strand_id
1 'polypeptide(L)' 'MSNRVLVIKMNLLPWYNELDDQLEVLHYSFPLNVRERILTLGDYRILSINRYQTRLRQIQQVSAKD' A
#
# COMPACT_ATOMS: atom_id res chain seq x y z
N MET A 1 10.52 -14.78 -10.02
CA MET A 1 9.56 -14.17 -9.08
C MET A 1 9.59 -12.66 -9.29
N SER A 2 8.50 -12.06 -9.77
CA SER A 2 8.50 -10.64 -10.13
C SER A 2 8.09 -9.79 -8.92
N ASN A 3 9.02 -8.96 -8.42
CA ASN A 3 8.74 -7.97 -7.39
C ASN A 3 7.75 -6.92 -7.93
N ARG A 4 6.46 -7.06 -7.63
CA ARG A 4 5.43 -6.11 -8.07
C ARG A 4 5.60 -4.77 -7.35
N VAL A 5 5.60 -3.68 -8.12
CA VAL A 5 5.59 -2.31 -7.60
C VAL A 5 4.23 -1.69 -7.89
N LEU A 6 3.49 -1.35 -6.85
CA LEU A 6 2.25 -0.59 -6.94
C LEU A 6 2.59 0.90 -6.92
N VAL A 7 2.17 1.61 -7.98
CA VAL A 7 2.27 3.07 -8.06
C VAL A 7 0.88 3.67 -7.86
N ILE A 8 0.76 4.51 -6.84
CA ILE A 8 -0.44 5.25 -6.48
C ILE A 8 -0.15 6.71 -6.79
N LYS A 9 -0.86 7.33 -7.73
CA LYS A 9 -0.68 8.75 -8.11
C LYS A 9 -1.29 9.69 -7.06
N MET A 10 -0.87 9.54 -5.82
CA MET A 10 -1.31 10.30 -4.66
C MET A 10 -0.20 10.34 -3.61
N ASN A 11 -0.08 11.48 -2.93
CA ASN A 11 0.76 11.60 -1.76
C ASN A 11 0.05 10.99 -0.54
N LEU A 12 0.54 9.84 -0.06
CA LEU A 12 -0.02 9.18 1.12
C LEU A 12 0.75 9.51 2.41
N LEU A 13 1.64 10.50 2.39
CA LEU A 13 2.37 10.95 3.57
C LEU A 13 1.47 11.31 4.76
N PRO A 14 0.28 11.94 4.56
CA PRO A 14 -0.62 12.22 5.68
C PRO A 14 -1.05 10.97 6.47
N TRP A 15 -1.03 9.80 5.82
CA TRP A 15 -1.42 8.52 6.40
C TRP A 15 -0.22 7.59 6.60
N TYR A 16 1.01 8.11 6.63
CA TYR A 16 2.23 7.29 6.68
C TYR A 16 2.23 6.28 7.84
N ASN A 17 1.74 6.69 9.01
CA ASN A 17 1.65 5.85 10.20
C ASN A 17 0.57 4.75 10.08
N GLU A 18 -0.33 4.86 9.13
CA GLU A 18 -1.42 3.91 8.88
C GLU A 18 -1.08 2.94 7.73
N LEU A 19 0.05 3.15 7.04
CA LEU A 19 0.53 2.34 5.94
C LEU A 19 1.43 1.18 6.42
N ASP A 20 1.13 0.56 7.55
CA ASP A 20 1.85 -0.61 8.08
C ASP A 20 1.05 -1.93 8.00
N ASP A 21 1.65 -3.03 8.48
CA ASP A 21 1.20 -4.42 8.31
C ASP A 21 -0.21 -4.70 8.84
N GLN A 22 -0.80 -3.80 9.63
CA GLN A 22 -2.19 -3.96 10.08
C GLN A 22 -3.19 -3.16 9.27
N LEU A 23 -2.74 -2.19 8.46
CA LEU A 23 -3.56 -1.28 7.63
C LEU A 23 -4.92 -0.98 8.30
N GLU A 24 -4.91 -0.67 9.61
CA GLU A 24 -6.11 -0.30 10.36
C GLU A 24 -6.47 1.15 10.02
N VAL A 25 -6.77 1.36 8.75
CA VAL A 25 -7.27 2.63 8.23
C VAL A 25 -8.75 2.71 8.60
N LEU A 26 -9.00 3.00 9.88
CA LEU A 26 -10.29 3.45 10.39
C LEU A 26 -10.52 4.94 10.09
N HIS A 27 -9.56 5.62 9.47
CA HIS A 27 -9.71 7.01 9.07
C HIS A 27 -10.67 7.15 7.87
N TYR A 28 -11.87 7.67 8.16
CA TYR A 28 -12.95 7.95 7.20
C TYR A 28 -12.52 8.77 5.97
N SER A 29 -11.42 9.51 6.05
CA SER A 29 -10.89 10.33 4.96
C SER A 29 -9.95 9.58 3.99
N PHE A 30 -9.58 8.34 4.26
CA PHE A 30 -8.70 7.58 3.37
C PHE A 30 -9.45 7.09 2.13
N PRO A 31 -8.91 7.27 0.90
CA PRO A 31 -9.60 6.85 -0.32
C PRO A 31 -9.79 5.33 -0.41
N LEU A 32 -11.04 4.87 -0.46
CA LEU A 32 -11.39 3.44 -0.49
C LEU A 32 -10.73 2.69 -1.65
N ASN A 33 -10.71 3.28 -2.84
CA ASN A 33 -10.08 2.70 -4.03
C ASN A 33 -8.56 2.51 -3.89
N VAL A 34 -7.89 3.37 -3.11
CA VAL A 34 -6.47 3.22 -2.81
C VAL A 34 -6.27 2.07 -1.83
N ARG A 35 -7.13 1.97 -0.81
CA ARG A 35 -7.11 0.89 0.19
C ARG A 35 -7.24 -0.48 -0.47
N GLU A 36 -8.25 -0.67 -1.31
CA GLU A 36 -8.48 -1.94 -2.02
C GLU A 36 -7.26 -2.34 -2.85
N ARG A 37 -6.64 -1.38 -3.56
CA ARG A 37 -5.43 -1.65 -4.35
C ARG A 37 -4.24 -2.04 -3.48
N ILE A 38 -4.05 -1.39 -2.34
CA ILE A 38 -2.98 -1.74 -1.38
C ILE A 38 -3.24 -3.14 -0.81
N LEU A 39 -4.47 -3.45 -0.39
CA LEU A 39 -4.84 -4.78 0.11
C LEU A 39 -4.61 -5.88 -0.94
N THR A 40 -4.91 -5.62 -2.22
CA THR A 40 -4.63 -6.61 -3.29
C THR A 40 -3.14 -6.86 -3.53
N LEU A 41 -2.25 -5.97 -3.06
CA LEU A 41 -0.80 -6.13 -3.14
C LEU A 41 -0.29 -7.16 -2.11
N GLY A 42 -1.02 -7.36 -1.00
CA GLY A 42 -0.55 -8.11 0.17
C GLY A 42 0.60 -7.38 0.88
N ASP A 43 1.45 -8.12 1.61
CA ASP A 43 2.56 -7.54 2.36
C ASP A 43 3.45 -6.67 1.47
N TYR A 44 3.69 -5.43 1.90
CA TYR A 44 4.41 -4.44 1.12
C TYR A 44 5.35 -3.60 1.99
N ARG A 45 6.35 -3.02 1.33
CA ARG A 45 7.18 -1.95 1.90
C ARG A 45 6.99 -0.67 1.10
N ILE A 46 7.01 0.45 1.79
CA ILE A 46 7.04 1.78 1.16
C ILE A 46 8.42 1.98 0.52
N LEU A 47 8.46 2.27 -0.78
CA LEU A 47 9.70 2.62 -1.48
C LEU A 47 9.94 4.13 -1.47
N SER A 48 8.90 4.90 -1.76
CA SER A 48 8.96 6.35 -1.73
C SER A 48 7.58 6.96 -1.65
N ILE A 49 7.51 8.13 -1.04
CA ILE A 49 6.36 9.01 -1.04
C ILE A 49 6.84 10.38 -1.47
N ASN A 50 6.15 10.97 -2.45
CA ASN A 50 6.39 12.35 -2.84
C ASN A 50 5.06 13.05 -3.13
N ARG A 51 5.14 14.33 -3.48
CA ARG A 51 3.97 15.17 -3.75
C ARG A 51 3.01 14.59 -4.79
N TYR A 52 3.51 13.79 -5.73
CA TYR A 52 2.73 13.29 -6.87
C TYR A 52 2.32 11.83 -6.74
N GLN A 53 3.11 11.02 -6.03
CA GLN A 53 2.88 9.58 -5.96
C GLN A 53 3.48 8.92 -4.73
N THR A 54 2.90 7.76 -4.41
CA THR A 54 3.39 6.79 -3.45
C THR A 54 3.71 5.50 -4.18
N ARG A 55 4.87 4.90 -3.87
CA ARG A 55 5.34 3.65 -4.45
C ARG A 55 5.48 2.61 -3.36
N LEU A 56 4.79 1.48 -3.55
CA LEU A 56 4.85 0.34 -2.65
C LEU A 56 5.43 -0.86 -3.41
N ARG A 57 6.28 -1.64 -2.76
CA ARG A 57 6.84 -2.87 -3.31
C ARG A 57 6.34 -4.04 -2.47
N GLN A 58 5.81 -5.05 -3.14
CA GLN A 58 5.45 -6.31 -2.50
C GLN A 58 6.69 -6.96 -1.85
N ILE A 59 6.56 -7.40 -0.59
CA ILE A 59 7.63 -8.08 0.18
C ILE A 59 7.57 -9.58 -0.07
N GLN A 60 6.38 -10.19 0.00
CA GLN A 60 6.15 -11.60 -0.31
C GLN A 60 4.81 -11.79 -1.01
N GLN A 61 4.74 -12.73 -1.95
CA GLN A 61 3.44 -13.27 -2.35
C GLN A 61 2.96 -14.11 -1.18
N VAL A 62 1.90 -13.67 -0.50
CA VAL A 62 1.06 -14.61 0.23
C VAL A 62 0.51 -15.55 -0.84
N SER A 63 1.19 -16.67 -1.07
CA SER A 63 0.55 -17.84 -1.64
C SER A 63 -0.50 -18.22 -0.62
N ALA A 64 -1.74 -17.76 -0.84
CA ALA A 64 -2.90 -18.44 -0.30
C ALA A 64 -2.94 -19.83 -0.95
N LYS A 65 -2.09 -20.72 -0.43
CA LYS A 65 -2.29 -22.16 -0.46
C LYS A 65 -2.73 -22.50 0.95
N ASP A 66 -4.04 -22.59 1.13
CA ASP A 66 -4.71 -23.78 1.67
C ASP A 66 -6.21 -23.69 1.32
#